data_AF-A0A0N0NHN7-F1
#
_entry.id   AF-A0A0N0NHN7-F1
#
_cell.length_a   1.000
_cell.length_b   1.000
_cell.length_c   1.000
_cell.angle_alpha   90.00
_cell.angle_beta   90.00
_cell.angle_gamma   90.00
#
_symmetry.space_group_name_H-M   'P 1'
#
loop_
_entity.id
_entity.type
_entity.pdbx_description
1 polymer ?
#
loop_
_entity_poly.entity_id
_entity_poly.type
_entity_poly.pdbx_seq_one_letter_code
_entity_poly.pdbx_strand_id
1 'polypeptide(L)'
;MATTSTKLPSNGTNGHTKSSTSQHGNVGIDENGKKTFIPLENNPALLTPLAHRLGLHPSLAFHDLYSFTEPDLIAIVPRPALALLFVWPCTWGANEWHAEDVVREREGLSKEAERLGKTEQELLGEVKAGVKGVPVWFRQDVEHACGLMGIIHCALNVPAALMNQLALDTSSGTKPNGEGATTVGSPILAPDSILSTLRSISLQHQPTQSPADVDARAALISQSTEIEKLHTEAAISDGGGSNVPALGEEPGHAFIAFVRDEEGSVWELDGARSGPKLLGKIGQDEDLLSPAALQLGPLPYIERQAARKEEISMEGGTVVNAVEFSCTVLAPSE
;
A
#
# COMPACT_ATOMS: atom_id res chain seq x y z
N MET A 1 71.14 -13.66 5.09
CA MET A 1 71.24 -13.92 6.54
C MET A 1 70.71 -12.67 7.24
N ALA A 2 69.40 -12.56 7.47
CA ALA A 2 68.68 -13.09 8.64
C ALA A 2 69.22 -12.52 9.97
N THR A 3 68.49 -11.57 10.56
CA THR A 3 67.94 -11.72 11.92
C THR A 3 66.78 -10.74 12.15
N THR A 4 65.71 -11.31 12.69
CA THR A 4 64.42 -10.75 13.09
C THR A 4 64.47 -10.05 14.45
N SER A 5 63.64 -9.01 14.65
CA SER A 5 62.97 -8.79 15.94
C SER A 5 61.64 -8.07 15.74
N THR A 6 60.64 -8.61 16.42
CA THR A 6 59.20 -8.40 16.37
C THR A 6 58.72 -7.06 16.95
N LYS A 7 57.77 -6.41 16.27
CA LYS A 7 56.82 -5.45 16.87
C LYS A 7 55.40 -5.83 16.46
N LEU A 8 54.51 -5.99 17.44
CA LEU A 8 53.08 -6.10 17.25
C LEU A 8 52.52 -4.79 16.65
N PRO A 9 51.52 -4.85 15.75
CA PRO A 9 50.64 -3.73 15.49
C PRO A 9 49.29 -3.89 16.21
N SER A 10 48.81 -2.73 16.62
CA SER A 10 47.56 -2.41 17.29
C SER A 10 46.30 -2.69 16.47
N ASN A 11 45.26 -3.14 17.16
CA ASN A 11 43.87 -3.16 16.72
C ASN A 11 43.38 -1.81 16.20
N GLY A 12 42.59 -1.82 15.12
CA GLY A 12 41.68 -0.71 14.85
C GLY A 12 41.32 -0.45 13.38
N THR A 13 40.74 -1.44 12.68
CA THR A 13 39.81 -1.15 11.57
C THR A 13 38.74 -2.25 11.53
N ASN A 14 37.59 -2.02 12.15
CA ASN A 14 36.38 -2.82 11.87
C ASN A 14 35.92 -2.42 10.46
N GLY A 15 36.37 -3.18 9.47
CA GLY A 15 35.70 -3.21 8.18
C GLY A 15 34.30 -3.76 8.39
N HIS A 16 33.29 -3.00 7.98
CA HIS A 16 31.93 -3.51 7.83
C HIS A 16 31.99 -4.75 6.93
N THR A 17 31.75 -5.90 7.54
CA THR A 17 31.57 -7.17 6.85
C THR A 17 30.33 -7.03 5.97
N LYS A 18 30.55 -7.01 4.65
CA LYS A 18 29.46 -7.17 3.68
C LYS A 18 28.78 -8.51 3.98
N SER A 19 27.53 -8.42 4.45
CA SER A 19 26.64 -9.57 4.58
C SER A 19 26.54 -10.25 3.22
N SER A 20 26.80 -11.55 3.20
CA SER A 20 26.77 -12.35 1.98
C SER A 20 25.33 -12.65 1.60
N THR A 21 24.71 -11.76 0.83
CA THR A 21 23.43 -12.01 0.15
C THR A 21 23.65 -13.10 -0.90
N SER A 22 22.94 -14.22 -0.82
CA SER A 22 22.90 -15.15 -1.95
C SER A 22 22.05 -14.50 -3.05
N GLN A 23 22.70 -13.98 -4.10
CA GLN A 23 22.01 -13.47 -5.29
C GLN A 23 21.43 -14.64 -6.08
N HIS A 24 20.19 -15.02 -5.78
CA HIS A 24 19.38 -15.87 -6.65
C HIS A 24 18.38 -14.96 -7.39
N GLY A 25 18.83 -14.31 -8.46
CA GLY A 25 17.99 -13.43 -9.27
C GLY A 25 17.71 -12.07 -8.63
N ASN A 26 16.71 -11.35 -9.16
CA ASN A 26 16.33 -9.97 -8.82
C ASN A 26 15.65 -9.84 -7.43
N VAL A 27 15.91 -10.77 -6.51
CA VAL A 27 15.35 -10.85 -5.17
C VAL A 27 16.48 -11.13 -4.19
N GLY A 28 16.51 -10.36 -3.10
CA GLY A 28 17.48 -10.50 -2.03
C GLY A 28 16.93 -11.38 -0.93
N ILE A 29 17.76 -12.26 -0.37
CA ILE A 29 17.46 -12.96 0.88
C ILE A 29 18.66 -12.77 1.80
N ASP A 30 18.43 -12.22 2.99
CA ASP A 30 19.46 -12.02 4.00
C ASP A 30 19.71 -13.29 4.85
N GLU A 31 20.68 -13.22 5.76
CA GLU A 31 21.06 -14.32 6.65
C GLU A 31 19.94 -14.79 7.60
N ASN A 32 18.93 -13.94 7.83
CA ASN A 32 17.75 -14.24 8.65
C ASN A 32 16.58 -14.78 7.81
N GLY A 33 16.76 -14.93 6.49
CA GLY A 33 15.71 -15.33 5.57
C GLY A 33 14.74 -14.20 5.21
N LYS A 34 15.04 -12.94 5.56
CA LYS A 34 14.24 -11.78 5.17
C LYS A 34 14.40 -11.55 3.67
N LYS A 35 13.26 -11.48 2.98
CA LYS A 35 13.21 -11.28 1.54
C LYS A 35 13.11 -9.78 1.21
N THR A 36 13.85 -9.35 0.20
CA THR A 36 13.89 -7.97 -0.29
C THR A 36 13.62 -7.94 -1.78
N PHE A 37 12.67 -7.11 -2.20
CA PHE A 37 12.37 -6.86 -3.60
C PHE A 37 13.04 -5.60 -4.11
N ILE A 38 13.07 -5.46 -5.44
CA ILE A 38 13.33 -4.17 -6.08
C ILE A 38 12.08 -3.29 -5.90
N PRO A 39 12.20 -2.06 -5.39
CA PRO A 39 11.08 -1.12 -5.26
C PRO A 39 10.35 -0.89 -6.60
N LEU A 40 9.03 -0.70 -6.55
CA LEU A 40 8.24 -0.28 -7.71
C LEU A 40 8.24 1.26 -7.84
N GLU A 41 8.23 1.74 -9.07
CA GLU A 41 7.94 3.14 -9.39
C GLU A 41 6.42 3.38 -9.32
N ASN A 42 5.98 4.49 -8.72
CA ASN A 42 4.57 4.88 -8.70
C ASN A 42 4.17 5.50 -10.04
N ASN A 43 4.03 4.65 -11.05
CA ASN A 43 3.81 5.05 -12.44
C ASN A 43 2.69 4.19 -13.05
N PRO A 44 1.57 4.78 -13.51
CA PRO A 44 0.46 4.07 -14.13
C PRO A 44 0.85 3.07 -15.22
N ALA A 45 1.88 3.36 -16.02
CA ALA A 45 2.36 2.50 -17.10
C ALA A 45 2.98 1.19 -16.59
N LEU A 46 3.47 1.17 -15.35
CA LEU A 46 3.95 -0.01 -14.64
C LEU A 46 2.83 -0.65 -13.81
N LEU A 47 2.11 0.17 -13.03
CA LEU A 47 1.13 -0.30 -12.04
C LEU A 47 -0.08 -0.98 -12.70
N THR A 48 -0.60 -0.41 -13.80
CA THR A 48 -1.80 -0.93 -14.46
C THR A 48 -1.56 -2.33 -15.05
N PRO A 49 -0.50 -2.57 -15.87
CA PRO A 49 -0.21 -3.91 -16.37
C PRO A 49 0.05 -4.92 -15.24
N LEU A 50 0.75 -4.54 -14.17
CA LEU A 50 0.96 -5.42 -13.02
C LEU A 50 -0.37 -5.79 -12.35
N ALA A 51 -1.24 -4.82 -12.10
CA ALA A 51 -2.56 -5.07 -11.51
C ALA A 51 -3.41 -5.99 -12.37
N HIS A 52 -3.42 -5.81 -13.70
CA HIS A 52 -4.13 -6.69 -14.62
C HIS A 52 -3.60 -8.13 -14.58
N ARG A 53 -2.27 -8.30 -14.55
CA ARG A 53 -1.62 -9.63 -14.44
C ARG A 53 -1.91 -10.31 -13.11
N LEU A 54 -2.10 -9.54 -12.04
CA LEU A 54 -2.55 -10.06 -10.74
C LEU A 54 -4.05 -10.44 -10.75
N GLY A 55 -4.82 -9.98 -11.74
CA GLY A 55 -6.23 -10.34 -11.93
C GLY A 55 -7.21 -9.18 -11.91
N LEU A 56 -6.78 -7.92 -11.89
CA LEU A 56 -7.67 -6.77 -11.99
C LEU A 56 -8.29 -6.72 -13.40
N HIS A 57 -9.59 -6.48 -13.48
CA HIS A 57 -10.30 -6.40 -14.76
C HIS A 57 -9.83 -5.17 -15.58
N PRO A 58 -9.67 -5.29 -16.92
CA PRO A 58 -9.22 -4.20 -17.78
C PRO A 58 -10.16 -2.98 -17.88
N SER A 59 -11.32 -3.01 -17.22
CA SER A 59 -12.18 -1.82 -17.10
C SER A 59 -11.69 -0.84 -16.05
N LEU A 60 -10.64 -1.19 -15.29
CA LEU A 60 -9.99 -0.32 -14.31
C LEU A 60 -8.50 -0.18 -14.62
N ALA A 61 -7.98 1.00 -14.35
CA ALA A 61 -6.57 1.33 -14.47
C ALA A 61 -6.14 2.32 -13.37
N PHE A 62 -4.84 2.36 -13.10
CA PHE A 62 -4.24 3.46 -12.35
C PHE A 62 -4.07 4.68 -13.27
N HIS A 63 -4.28 5.87 -12.73
CA HIS A 63 -4.13 7.16 -13.41
C HIS A 63 -3.25 8.08 -12.55
N ASP A 64 -2.47 8.95 -13.17
CA ASP A 64 -1.72 9.97 -12.42
C ASP A 64 -2.65 11.03 -11.84
N LEU A 65 -2.39 11.45 -10.60
CA LEU A 65 -3.02 12.62 -10.00
C LEU A 65 -2.02 13.78 -9.93
N TYR A 66 -2.23 14.78 -10.77
CA TYR A 66 -1.31 15.93 -10.89
C TYR A 66 -1.48 16.99 -9.81
N SER A 67 -2.62 17.04 -9.12
CA SER A 67 -2.88 18.01 -8.06
C SER A 67 -3.92 17.50 -7.07
N PHE A 68 -3.80 17.91 -5.82
CA PHE A 68 -4.84 17.74 -4.80
C PHE A 68 -5.72 18.99 -4.63
N THR A 69 -5.38 20.10 -5.29
CA THR A 69 -6.04 21.41 -5.06
C THR A 69 -6.57 22.06 -6.33
N GLU A 70 -5.92 21.84 -7.48
CA GLU A 70 -6.30 22.46 -8.75
C GLU A 70 -7.42 21.67 -9.43
N PRO A 71 -8.65 22.21 -9.53
CA PRO A 71 -9.81 21.44 -10.01
C PRO A 71 -9.63 20.89 -11.42
N ASP A 72 -9.04 21.66 -12.33
CA ASP A 72 -8.83 21.25 -13.72
C ASP A 72 -7.85 20.08 -13.83
N LEU A 73 -6.85 19.99 -12.94
CA LEU A 73 -5.89 18.90 -12.90
C LEU A 73 -6.45 17.64 -12.21
N ILE A 74 -7.32 17.82 -11.22
CA ILE A 74 -8.07 16.72 -10.59
C ILE A 74 -9.05 16.10 -11.60
N ALA A 75 -9.71 16.94 -12.40
CA ALA A 75 -10.72 16.51 -13.38
C ALA A 75 -10.17 15.67 -14.54
N ILE A 76 -8.84 15.58 -14.70
CA ILE A 76 -8.18 14.68 -15.67
C ILE A 76 -8.44 13.21 -15.30
N VAL A 77 -8.54 12.89 -14.01
CA VAL A 77 -8.72 11.50 -13.55
C VAL A 77 -10.17 11.05 -13.80
N PRO A 78 -10.39 9.92 -14.49
CA PRO A 78 -11.73 9.35 -14.66
C PRO A 78 -12.42 9.13 -13.32
N ARG A 79 -13.75 9.29 -13.33
CA ARG A 79 -14.56 9.24 -12.11
C ARG A 79 -15.48 8.02 -12.15
N PRO A 80 -15.77 7.42 -10.99
CA PRO A 80 -15.29 7.74 -9.64
C PRO A 80 -13.85 7.29 -9.36
N ALA A 81 -13.19 7.96 -8.41
CA ALA A 81 -11.91 7.52 -7.84
C ALA A 81 -12.12 6.45 -6.76
N LEU A 82 -11.72 5.21 -7.08
CA LEU A 82 -12.04 4.01 -6.30
C LEU A 82 -11.01 3.72 -5.21
N ALA A 83 -9.75 4.04 -5.45
CA ALA A 83 -8.65 3.95 -4.48
C ALA A 83 -7.57 4.98 -4.82
N LEU A 84 -6.85 5.46 -3.80
CA LEU A 84 -5.62 6.24 -3.99
C LEU A 84 -4.43 5.38 -3.60
N LEU A 85 -3.37 5.41 -4.40
CA LEU A 85 -2.08 4.82 -4.10
C LEU A 85 -1.07 5.96 -3.97
N PHE A 86 -0.78 6.31 -2.72
CA PHE A 86 -0.01 7.47 -2.34
C PHE A 86 1.41 7.07 -1.97
N VAL A 87 2.39 7.73 -2.58
CA VAL A 87 3.80 7.63 -2.24
C VAL A 87 4.25 8.90 -1.57
N TRP A 88 4.93 8.72 -0.44
CA TRP A 88 5.45 9.81 0.35
C TRP A 88 6.85 9.45 0.86
N PRO A 89 7.64 10.45 1.28
CA PRO A 89 9.05 10.25 1.53
C PRO A 89 9.26 9.73 2.95
N CYS A 90 9.97 8.62 3.05
CA CYS A 90 10.48 8.00 4.27
C CYS A 90 11.73 8.72 4.78
N THR A 91 11.67 10.05 4.90
CA THR A 91 12.72 10.80 5.61
C THR A 91 12.79 10.35 7.08
N TRP A 92 13.93 10.54 7.73
CA TRP A 92 14.16 10.06 9.11
C TRP A 92 12.98 10.31 10.05
N GLY A 93 12.50 11.56 10.17
CA GLY A 93 11.33 11.82 11.04
C GLY A 93 9.95 11.63 10.40
N ALA A 94 9.85 11.37 9.10
CA ALA A 94 8.63 10.82 8.52
C ALA A 94 8.45 9.38 9.02
N ASN A 95 9.53 8.58 8.98
CA ASN A 95 9.55 7.23 9.54
C ASN A 95 9.35 7.22 11.05
N GLU A 96 9.99 8.13 11.81
CA GLU A 96 9.75 8.21 13.26
C GLU A 96 8.30 8.57 13.56
N TRP A 97 7.71 9.55 12.87
CA TRP A 97 6.30 9.88 13.09
C TRP A 97 5.38 8.71 12.74
N HIS A 98 5.61 8.05 11.61
CA HIS A 98 4.78 6.90 11.24
C HIS A 98 4.94 5.76 12.28
N ALA A 99 6.17 5.51 12.74
CA ALA A 99 6.45 4.56 13.80
C ALA A 99 5.79 4.98 15.14
N GLU A 100 5.83 6.26 15.49
CA GLU A 100 5.18 6.82 16.68
C GLU A 100 3.66 6.72 16.59
N ASP A 101 3.06 6.97 15.42
CA ASP A 101 1.64 6.80 15.17
C ASP A 101 1.25 5.33 15.32
N VAL A 102 2.03 4.41 14.77
CA VAL A 102 1.85 2.96 14.95
C VAL A 102 1.96 2.55 16.42
N VAL A 103 2.97 3.06 17.13
CA VAL A 103 3.16 2.79 18.57
C VAL A 103 2.01 3.38 19.40
N ARG A 104 1.61 4.63 19.14
CA ARG A 104 0.53 5.32 19.85
C ARG A 104 -0.81 4.64 19.62
N GLU A 105 -1.09 4.19 18.40
CA GLU A 105 -2.27 3.41 18.08
C GLU A 105 -2.28 2.10 18.86
N ARG A 106 -1.15 1.38 18.88
CA ARG A 106 -1.00 0.15 19.65
C ARG A 106 -1.23 0.40 21.13
N GLU A 107 -0.54 1.37 21.73
CA GLU A 107 -0.67 1.72 23.15
C GLU A 107 -2.08 2.21 23.50
N GLY A 108 -2.71 3.01 22.64
CA GLY A 108 -4.08 3.48 22.84
C GLY A 108 -5.07 2.32 22.86
N LEU A 109 -4.88 1.36 21.95
CA LEU A 109 -5.68 0.15 21.90
C LEU A 109 -5.43 -0.76 23.11
N SER A 110 -4.18 -0.91 23.56
CA SER A 110 -3.82 -1.62 24.79
C SER A 110 -4.52 -1.03 26.02
N LYS A 111 -4.45 0.29 26.19
CA LYS A 111 -5.03 1.01 27.33
C LYS A 111 -6.55 0.90 27.36
N GLU A 112 -7.20 1.00 26.20
CA GLU A 112 -8.65 0.89 26.10
C GLU A 112 -9.13 -0.55 26.34
N ALA A 113 -8.38 -1.55 25.83
CA ALA A 113 -8.63 -2.95 26.11
C ALA A 113 -8.51 -3.24 27.62
N GLU A 114 -7.45 -2.76 28.27
CA GLU A 114 -7.27 -2.87 29.73
C GLU A 114 -8.42 -2.21 30.50
N ARG A 115 -8.80 -0.98 30.13
CA ARG A 115 -9.92 -0.24 30.74
C ARG A 115 -11.23 -1.02 30.67
N LEU A 116 -11.45 -1.75 29.58
CA LEU A 116 -12.66 -2.52 29.33
C LEU A 116 -12.56 -3.97 29.82
N GLY A 117 -11.43 -4.38 30.40
CA GLY A 117 -11.20 -5.76 30.83
C GLY A 117 -11.19 -6.76 29.68
N LYS A 118 -10.76 -6.32 28.50
CA LYS A 118 -10.70 -7.08 27.25
C LYS A 118 -9.26 -7.22 26.79
N THR A 119 -9.02 -8.19 25.91
CA THR A 119 -7.82 -8.25 25.10
C THR A 119 -7.90 -7.23 23.97
N GLU A 120 -6.73 -6.80 23.47
CA GLU A 120 -6.64 -5.98 22.26
C GLU A 120 -7.41 -6.64 21.09
N GLN A 121 -7.30 -7.98 20.97
CA GLN A 121 -8.01 -8.75 19.96
C GLN A 121 -9.53 -8.66 20.08
N GLU A 122 -10.09 -8.76 21.29
CA GLU A 122 -11.53 -8.62 21.52
C GLU A 122 -12.02 -7.20 21.17
N LEU A 123 -11.26 -6.17 21.55
CA LEU A 123 -11.59 -4.79 21.25
C LEU A 123 -11.54 -4.49 19.74
N LEU A 124 -10.50 -4.98 19.05
CA LEU A 124 -10.39 -4.95 17.59
C LEU A 124 -11.55 -5.69 16.93
N GLY A 125 -11.99 -6.82 17.50
CA GLY A 125 -13.15 -7.56 17.04
C GLY A 125 -14.46 -6.77 17.17
N GLU A 126 -14.60 -5.98 18.22
CA GLU A 126 -15.80 -5.18 18.50
C GLU A 126 -15.90 -3.88 17.70
N VAL A 127 -14.79 -3.15 17.53
CA VAL A 127 -14.71 -2.01 16.61
C VAL A 127 -15.14 -2.45 15.21
N LYS A 128 -14.82 -3.70 14.83
CA LYS A 128 -15.22 -4.32 13.57
C LYS A 128 -16.65 -4.86 13.58
N ALA A 129 -17.19 -5.27 14.72
CA ALA A 129 -18.57 -5.77 14.84
C ALA A 129 -19.62 -4.66 14.61
N GLY A 130 -19.25 -3.39 14.77
CA GLY A 130 -20.07 -2.22 14.43
C GLY A 130 -19.87 -1.68 13.00
N VAL A 131 -18.89 -2.20 12.26
CA VAL A 131 -18.53 -1.78 10.90
C VAL A 131 -18.86 -2.92 9.94
N LYS A 132 -19.91 -2.77 9.13
CA LYS A 132 -20.08 -3.63 7.96
C LYS A 132 -18.96 -3.33 6.96
N GLY A 133 -18.14 -4.32 6.62
CA GLY A 133 -17.18 -4.20 5.51
C GLY A 133 -15.79 -3.69 5.89
N VAL A 134 -15.15 -4.28 6.91
CA VAL A 134 -13.72 -4.06 7.16
C VAL A 134 -12.92 -4.41 5.89
N PRO A 135 -12.07 -3.50 5.41
CA PRO A 135 -11.32 -3.73 4.18
C PRO A 135 -10.40 -4.95 4.31
N VAL A 136 -10.21 -5.64 3.19
CA VAL A 136 -9.22 -6.69 3.03
C VAL A 136 -7.83 -6.06 3.12
N TRP A 137 -7.09 -6.41 4.18
CA TRP A 137 -5.76 -5.88 4.46
C TRP A 137 -4.74 -7.01 4.65
N PHE A 138 -3.53 -6.85 4.14
CA PHE A 138 -2.43 -7.80 4.28
C PHE A 138 -1.20 -7.09 4.86
N ARG A 139 -0.55 -7.72 5.84
CA ARG A 139 0.75 -7.29 6.36
C ARG A 139 1.84 -7.50 5.30
N GLN A 140 2.81 -6.60 5.26
CA GLN A 140 3.98 -6.71 4.42
C GLN A 140 5.13 -7.40 5.18
N ASP A 141 5.55 -8.56 4.69
CA ASP A 141 6.69 -9.30 5.25
C ASP A 141 7.93 -9.28 4.33
N VAL A 142 7.79 -8.72 3.14
CA VAL A 142 8.86 -8.57 2.15
C VAL A 142 9.29 -7.11 2.10
N GLU A 143 10.59 -6.87 2.26
CA GLU A 143 11.16 -5.53 2.19
C GLU A 143 11.03 -4.94 0.78
N HIS A 144 10.71 -3.65 0.72
CA HIS A 144 10.44 -2.89 -0.51
C HIS A 144 9.26 -3.40 -1.37
N ALA A 145 8.41 -4.30 -0.85
CA ALA A 145 7.21 -4.75 -1.54
C ALA A 145 6.00 -3.80 -1.41
N CYS A 146 6.16 -2.64 -0.78
CA CYS A 146 5.05 -1.72 -0.45
C CYS A 146 4.23 -1.28 -1.67
N GLY A 147 4.85 -1.07 -2.84
CA GLY A 147 4.12 -0.78 -4.08
C GLY A 147 3.18 -1.91 -4.51
N LEU A 148 3.64 -3.16 -4.44
CA LEU A 148 2.81 -4.34 -4.72
C LEU A 148 1.69 -4.48 -3.68
N MET A 149 2.00 -4.28 -2.41
CA MET A 149 1.01 -4.32 -1.33
C MET A 149 -0.08 -3.28 -1.54
N GLY A 150 0.29 -2.06 -1.93
CA GLY A 150 -0.62 -0.99 -2.27
C GLY A 150 -1.54 -1.35 -3.45
N ILE A 151 -1.00 -1.93 -4.54
CA ILE A 151 -1.82 -2.42 -5.67
C ILE A 151 -2.85 -3.45 -5.20
N ILE A 152 -2.42 -4.43 -4.40
CA ILE A 152 -3.31 -5.47 -3.86
C ILE A 152 -4.39 -4.84 -2.98
N HIS A 153 -4.01 -3.95 -2.06
CA HIS A 153 -4.96 -3.28 -1.17
C HIS A 153 -5.96 -2.40 -1.94
N CYS A 154 -5.54 -1.66 -2.95
CA CYS A 154 -6.45 -0.89 -3.82
C CYS A 154 -7.43 -1.83 -4.55
N ALA A 155 -6.92 -2.87 -5.22
CA ALA A 155 -7.73 -3.75 -6.06
C ALA A 155 -8.74 -4.61 -5.28
N LEU A 156 -8.37 -5.10 -4.10
CA LEU A 156 -9.23 -5.99 -3.31
C LEU A 156 -10.39 -5.27 -2.61
N ASN A 157 -10.32 -3.93 -2.51
CA ASN A 157 -11.25 -3.12 -1.75
C ASN A 157 -12.10 -2.17 -2.61
N VAL A 158 -12.15 -2.37 -3.93
CA VAL A 158 -13.06 -1.63 -4.80
C VAL A 158 -14.51 -1.95 -4.42
N PRO A 159 -15.36 -0.93 -4.10
CA PRO A 159 -16.78 -1.14 -3.81
C PRO A 159 -17.53 -1.71 -5.01
N ALA A 160 -18.20 -2.85 -4.82
CA ALA A 160 -18.91 -3.52 -5.90
C ALA A 160 -20.11 -2.71 -6.41
N ALA A 161 -20.83 -2.04 -5.50
CA ALA A 161 -21.97 -1.20 -5.85
C ALA A 161 -21.59 -0.03 -6.79
N LEU A 162 -20.44 0.59 -6.58
CA LEU A 162 -19.96 1.73 -7.35
C LEU A 162 -19.59 1.35 -8.79
N MET A 163 -19.12 0.11 -8.99
CA MET A 163 -18.81 -0.43 -10.31
C MET A 163 -20.06 -0.76 -11.14
N ASN A 164 -21.12 -1.23 -10.49
CA ASN A 164 -22.39 -1.48 -11.19
C ASN A 164 -23.05 -0.17 -11.67
N GLN A 165 -22.88 0.93 -10.94
CA GLN A 165 -23.37 2.26 -11.37
C GLN A 165 -22.66 2.73 -12.64
N LEU A 166 -21.34 2.59 -12.72
CA LEU A 166 -20.56 2.89 -13.93
C LEU A 166 -20.96 2.05 -15.15
N ALA A 167 -21.22 0.77 -14.95
CA ALA A 167 -21.68 -0.13 -16.00
C ALA A 167 -23.10 0.23 -16.50
N LEU A 168 -23.95 0.76 -15.63
CA LEU A 168 -25.29 1.22 -15.99
C LEU A 168 -25.26 2.55 -16.75
N ASP A 169 -24.37 3.48 -16.37
CA ASP A 169 -24.24 4.78 -17.04
C ASP A 169 -23.68 4.62 -18.46
N THR A 170 -22.73 3.70 -18.66
CA THR A 170 -22.16 3.34 -19.97
C THR A 170 -23.13 2.55 -20.87
N SER A 171 -24.06 1.78 -20.30
CA SER A 171 -25.05 0.98 -21.05
C SER A 171 -26.37 1.69 -21.34
N SER A 172 -26.52 2.95 -20.90
CA SER A 172 -27.68 3.81 -21.24
C SER A 172 -27.85 4.11 -22.75
N GLY A 173 -26.95 3.60 -23.61
CA GLY A 173 -27.07 3.60 -25.07
C GLY A 173 -27.86 2.44 -25.71
N THR A 174 -28.13 1.31 -25.02
CA THR A 174 -28.95 0.22 -25.62
C THR A 174 -29.50 -0.73 -24.56
N LYS A 175 -30.83 -0.85 -24.45
CA LYS A 175 -31.49 -1.87 -23.61
C LYS A 175 -31.33 -3.27 -24.23
N PRO A 176 -30.86 -4.30 -23.52
CA PRO A 176 -31.12 -5.67 -23.89
C PRO A 176 -32.46 -6.14 -23.29
N ASN A 177 -33.30 -6.69 -24.15
CA ASN A 177 -34.42 -7.55 -23.75
C ASN A 177 -33.86 -8.91 -23.31
N GLY A 178 -34.35 -9.46 -22.21
CA GLY A 178 -34.23 -10.89 -21.93
C GLY A 178 -33.83 -11.24 -20.51
N GLU A 179 -34.70 -12.01 -19.85
CA GLU A 179 -34.58 -12.53 -18.51
C GLU A 179 -33.43 -13.54 -18.35
N GLY A 180 -32.80 -13.53 -17.16
CA GLY A 180 -32.20 -14.73 -16.56
C GLY A 180 -30.69 -14.90 -16.73
N ALA A 181 -29.90 -14.41 -15.77
CA ALA A 181 -28.74 -15.10 -15.22
C ALA A 181 -28.22 -14.39 -13.95
N THR A 182 -28.62 -14.90 -12.78
CA THR A 182 -27.92 -14.64 -11.52
C THR A 182 -26.59 -15.39 -11.53
N THR A 183 -25.51 -14.69 -11.88
CA THR A 183 -24.14 -15.10 -11.55
C THR A 183 -23.47 -13.92 -10.84
N VAL A 184 -23.41 -13.98 -9.50
CA VAL A 184 -22.64 -13.04 -8.67
C VAL A 184 -21.16 -13.40 -8.81
N GLY A 185 -20.58 -13.16 -9.98
CA GLY A 185 -19.13 -13.14 -10.16
C GLY A 185 -18.62 -11.76 -9.77
N SER A 186 -17.52 -11.66 -9.02
CA SER A 186 -16.86 -10.36 -8.77
C SER A 186 -16.49 -9.75 -10.13
N PRO A 187 -17.19 -8.71 -10.62
CA PRO A 187 -17.01 -8.27 -12.01
C PRO A 187 -15.64 -7.62 -12.26
N ILE A 188 -14.88 -7.38 -11.19
CA ILE A 188 -13.64 -6.59 -11.17
C ILE A 188 -12.40 -7.48 -11.02
N LEU A 189 -12.53 -8.68 -10.46
CA LEU A 189 -11.41 -9.60 -10.28
C LEU A 189 -11.64 -10.81 -11.18
N ALA A 190 -10.70 -11.08 -12.09
CA ALA A 190 -10.77 -12.24 -12.97
C ALA A 190 -10.89 -13.52 -12.12
N PRO A 191 -11.81 -14.45 -12.46
CA PRO A 191 -11.93 -15.72 -11.76
C PRO A 191 -10.59 -16.47 -11.74
N ASP A 192 -10.31 -17.17 -10.65
CA ASP A 192 -9.10 -17.98 -10.44
C ASP A 192 -7.77 -17.20 -10.52
N SER A 193 -7.82 -15.87 -10.59
CA SER A 193 -6.64 -15.02 -10.49
C SER A 193 -6.05 -14.97 -9.08
N ILE A 194 -4.81 -14.47 -8.98
CA ILE A 194 -4.14 -14.22 -7.70
C ILE A 194 -5.01 -13.33 -6.80
N LEU A 195 -5.50 -12.19 -7.30
CA LEU A 195 -6.35 -11.30 -6.51
C LEU A 195 -7.66 -11.98 -6.08
N SER A 196 -8.30 -12.76 -6.95
CA SER A 196 -9.53 -13.49 -6.58
C SER A 196 -9.29 -14.53 -5.49
N THR A 197 -8.12 -15.18 -5.51
CA THR A 197 -7.68 -16.16 -4.50
C THR A 197 -7.38 -15.47 -3.17
N LEU A 198 -6.60 -14.38 -3.19
CA LEU A 198 -6.29 -13.58 -2.00
C LEU A 198 -7.57 -13.04 -1.34
N ARG A 199 -8.54 -12.59 -2.14
CA ARG A 199 -9.85 -12.14 -1.65
C ARG A 199 -10.63 -13.27 -1.00
N SER A 200 -10.75 -14.40 -1.70
CA SER A 200 -11.49 -15.58 -1.21
C SER A 200 -10.94 -16.08 0.12
N ILE A 201 -9.61 -16.24 0.22
CA ILE A 201 -8.97 -16.69 1.45
C ILE A 201 -9.19 -15.66 2.57
N SER A 202 -9.04 -14.36 2.28
CA SER A 202 -9.27 -13.32 3.29
C SER A 202 -10.70 -13.35 3.83
N LEU A 203 -11.71 -13.48 2.97
CA LEU A 203 -13.12 -13.52 3.39
C LEU A 203 -13.47 -14.79 4.18
N GLN A 204 -12.85 -15.93 3.88
CA GLN A 204 -13.05 -17.17 4.63
C GLN A 204 -12.52 -17.10 6.08
N HIS A 205 -11.46 -16.33 6.31
CA HIS A 205 -10.80 -16.18 7.61
C HIS A 205 -11.21 -14.90 8.36
N GLN A 206 -12.20 -14.16 7.84
CA GLN A 206 -12.56 -12.84 8.37
C GLN A 206 -13.21 -12.73 9.77
N PRO A 207 -13.44 -13.79 10.59
CA PRO A 207 -13.87 -13.58 11.98
C PRO A 207 -12.76 -13.60 13.06
N THR A 208 -11.55 -14.13 12.82
CA THR A 208 -10.66 -14.49 13.96
C THR A 208 -9.43 -13.59 14.17
N GLN A 209 -8.85 -12.99 13.13
CA GLN A 209 -7.67 -12.10 13.17
C GLN A 209 -6.65 -12.40 14.29
N SER A 210 -6.35 -13.68 14.51
CA SER A 210 -5.27 -14.05 15.42
C SER A 210 -3.94 -13.66 14.76
N PRO A 211 -2.85 -13.47 15.53
CA PRO A 211 -1.53 -13.28 14.94
C PRO A 211 -1.19 -14.35 13.89
N ALA A 212 -1.59 -15.61 14.13
CA ALA A 212 -1.40 -16.71 13.19
C ALA A 212 -2.19 -16.52 11.87
N ASP A 213 -3.40 -15.97 11.92
CA ASP A 213 -4.17 -15.66 10.71
C ASP A 213 -3.52 -14.52 9.90
N VAL A 214 -2.98 -13.51 10.60
CA VAL A 214 -2.24 -12.41 9.96
C VAL A 214 -0.98 -12.94 9.28
N ASP A 215 -0.21 -13.78 9.98
CA ASP A 215 1.00 -14.42 9.45
C ASP A 215 0.68 -15.32 8.25
N ALA A 216 -0.36 -16.15 8.35
CA ALA A 216 -0.80 -17.03 7.27
C ALA A 216 -1.21 -16.25 6.01
N ARG A 217 -1.89 -15.11 6.18
CA ARG A 217 -2.28 -14.25 5.07
C ARG A 217 -1.09 -13.54 4.44
N ALA A 218 -0.16 -13.03 5.25
CA ALA A 218 1.07 -12.42 4.74
C ALA A 218 1.94 -13.43 3.95
N ALA A 219 1.98 -14.68 4.41
CA ALA A 219 2.69 -15.78 3.74
C ALA A 219 2.18 -16.07 2.33
N LEU A 220 0.90 -15.85 2.03
CA LEU A 220 0.34 -16.01 0.67
C LEU A 220 1.03 -15.11 -0.34
N ILE A 221 1.51 -13.95 0.10
CA ILE A 221 2.23 -12.99 -0.75
C ILE A 221 3.73 -13.29 -0.68
N SER A 222 4.31 -13.37 0.52
CA SER A 222 5.76 -13.47 0.69
C SER A 222 6.37 -14.79 0.19
N GLN A 223 5.59 -15.88 0.18
CA GLN A 223 6.03 -17.20 -0.28
C GLN A 223 5.58 -17.53 -1.71
N SER A 224 4.82 -16.65 -2.37
CA SER A 224 4.36 -16.88 -3.73
C SER A 224 5.43 -16.55 -4.75
N THR A 225 5.96 -17.59 -5.40
CA THR A 225 6.91 -17.46 -6.52
C THR A 225 6.28 -16.79 -7.74
N GLU A 226 4.96 -16.94 -7.93
CA GLU A 226 4.24 -16.29 -9.02
C GLU A 226 4.14 -14.77 -8.79
N ILE A 227 3.73 -14.35 -7.59
CA ILE A 227 3.66 -12.92 -7.24
C ILE A 227 5.06 -12.29 -7.31
N GLU A 228 6.07 -12.97 -6.78
CA GLU A 228 7.47 -12.53 -6.86
C GLU A 228 7.90 -12.30 -8.31
N LYS A 229 7.63 -13.26 -9.21
CA LYS A 229 7.95 -13.12 -10.62
C LYS A 229 7.23 -11.92 -11.26
N LEU A 230 5.93 -11.76 -11.01
CA LEU A 230 5.15 -10.64 -11.56
C LEU A 230 5.69 -9.29 -11.09
N HIS A 231 5.99 -9.17 -9.79
CA HIS A 231 6.59 -7.99 -9.19
C HIS A 231 7.94 -7.67 -9.83
N THR A 232 8.84 -8.65 -9.89
CA THR A 232 10.18 -8.49 -10.46
C THR A 232 10.12 -8.01 -11.90
N GLU A 233 9.29 -8.64 -12.73
CA GLU A 233 9.17 -8.26 -14.14
C GLU A 233 8.62 -6.84 -14.31
N ALA A 234 7.69 -6.41 -13.46
CA ALA A 234 7.20 -5.03 -13.47
C ALA A 234 8.30 -4.04 -13.03
N ALA A 235 9.00 -4.35 -11.94
CA ALA A 235 10.05 -3.50 -11.36
C ALA A 235 11.20 -3.21 -12.33
N ILE A 236 11.54 -4.16 -13.20
CA ILE A 236 12.64 -4.03 -14.17
C ILE A 236 12.16 -3.66 -15.59
N SER A 237 10.86 -3.44 -15.79
CA SER A 237 10.31 -3.13 -17.10
C SER A 237 10.69 -1.70 -17.54
N ASP A 238 10.86 -1.49 -18.85
CA ASP A 238 11.06 -0.17 -19.46
C ASP A 238 9.83 0.76 -19.33
N GLY A 239 8.77 0.31 -18.65
CA GLY A 239 7.58 1.12 -18.35
C GLY A 239 7.79 2.14 -17.23
N GLY A 240 8.86 2.00 -16.43
CA GLY A 240 9.31 3.00 -15.46
C GLY A 240 10.11 4.12 -16.14
N GLY A 241 9.88 5.37 -15.76
CA GLY A 241 10.62 6.53 -16.28
C GLY A 241 11.95 6.77 -15.58
N SER A 242 12.23 6.03 -14.49
CA SER A 242 13.41 6.22 -13.64
C SER A 242 14.42 5.08 -13.71
N ASN A 243 15.63 5.33 -13.22
CA ASN A 243 16.62 4.26 -13.03
C ASN A 243 16.19 3.36 -11.87
N VAL A 244 16.06 2.07 -12.15
CA VAL A 244 15.77 1.06 -11.14
C VAL A 244 16.89 1.03 -10.09
N PRO A 245 16.61 1.22 -8.79
CA PRO A 245 17.63 1.20 -7.75
C PRO A 245 18.26 -0.20 -7.62
N ALA A 246 19.49 -0.25 -7.11
CA ALA A 246 20.14 -1.53 -6.87
C ALA A 246 19.38 -2.31 -5.79
N LEU A 247 19.39 -3.64 -5.87
CA LEU A 247 18.77 -4.49 -4.85
C LEU A 247 19.37 -4.20 -3.47
N GLY A 248 18.50 -3.87 -2.50
CA GLY A 248 18.87 -3.51 -1.13
C GLY A 248 19.27 -2.04 -0.93
N GLU A 249 19.18 -1.20 -1.97
CA GLU A 249 19.24 0.24 -1.82
C GLU A 249 17.91 0.77 -1.28
N GLU A 250 17.99 1.60 -0.24
CA GLU A 250 16.80 2.19 0.37
C GLU A 250 16.10 3.15 -0.59
N PRO A 251 14.81 2.93 -0.93
CA PRO A 251 14.09 3.78 -1.88
C PRO A 251 13.77 5.17 -1.32
N GLY A 252 13.87 5.35 0.01
CA GLY A 252 13.56 6.62 0.68
C GLY A 252 12.09 7.03 0.62
N HIS A 253 11.19 6.14 0.18
CA HIS A 253 9.76 6.38 0.02
C HIS A 253 8.92 5.16 0.41
N ALA A 254 7.67 5.37 0.84
CA ALA A 254 6.71 4.33 1.13
C ALA A 254 5.38 4.55 0.40
N PHE A 255 4.72 3.44 0.08
CA PHE A 255 3.38 3.41 -0.50
C PHE A 255 2.32 3.21 0.58
N ILE A 256 1.22 3.93 0.47
CA ILE A 256 0.02 3.80 1.29
C ILE A 256 -1.19 3.73 0.36
N ALA A 257 -2.09 2.77 0.59
CA ALA A 257 -3.36 2.72 -0.12
C ALA A 257 -4.47 3.37 0.72
N PHE A 258 -5.26 4.24 0.10
CA PHE A 258 -6.49 4.77 0.67
C PHE A 258 -7.69 4.20 -0.07
N VAL A 259 -8.67 3.68 0.67
CA VAL A 259 -9.87 3.06 0.11
C VAL A 259 -11.11 3.57 0.84
N ARG A 260 -12.28 3.43 0.22
CA ARG A 260 -13.57 3.63 0.90
C ARG A 260 -14.45 2.39 0.82
N ASP A 261 -15.26 2.17 1.84
CA ASP A 261 -16.31 1.16 1.79
C ASP A 261 -17.62 1.72 1.16
N GLU A 262 -18.62 0.85 1.05
CA GLU A 262 -19.95 1.21 0.51
C GLU A 262 -20.71 2.21 1.40
N GLU A 263 -20.38 2.26 2.69
CA GLU A 263 -21.00 3.17 3.64
C GLU A 263 -20.34 4.56 3.64
N GLY A 264 -19.20 4.72 2.97
CA GLY A 264 -18.41 5.95 2.90
C GLY A 264 -17.35 6.06 3.99
N SER A 265 -17.04 5.00 4.73
CA SER A 265 -15.90 5.01 5.65
C SER A 265 -14.60 4.97 4.85
N VAL A 266 -13.66 5.86 5.19
CA VAL A 266 -12.35 5.99 4.52
C VAL A 266 -11.30 5.29 5.37
N TRP A 267 -10.47 4.48 4.72
CA TRP A 267 -9.47 3.63 5.35
C TRP A 267 -8.09 3.87 4.78
N GLU A 268 -7.09 3.89 5.66
CA GLU A 268 -5.67 3.78 5.32
C GLU A 268 -5.23 2.32 5.44
N LEU A 269 -4.64 1.81 4.36
CA LEU A 269 -4.12 0.47 4.24
C LEU A 269 -2.61 0.54 4.00
N ASP A 270 -1.86 0.33 5.08
CA ASP A 270 -0.40 0.26 5.06
C ASP A 270 0.02 -1.11 5.60
N GLY A 271 0.83 -1.84 4.84
CA GLY A 271 1.30 -3.18 5.20
C GLY A 271 2.27 -3.21 6.40
N ALA A 272 2.86 -2.07 6.77
CA ALA A 272 3.72 -1.92 7.95
C ALA A 272 2.93 -1.75 9.26
N ARG A 273 1.62 -1.47 9.18
CA ARG A 273 0.74 -1.35 10.36
C ARG A 273 0.32 -2.72 10.91
N SER A 274 -0.37 -2.71 12.04
CA SER A 274 -1.00 -3.90 12.64
C SER A 274 -2.37 -4.23 12.04
N GLY A 275 -2.88 -3.41 11.11
CA GLY A 275 -4.16 -3.60 10.46
C GLY A 275 -4.63 -2.36 9.69
N PRO A 276 -5.83 -2.42 9.07
CA PRO A 276 -6.43 -1.27 8.41
C PRO A 276 -6.80 -0.20 9.43
N LYS A 277 -6.55 1.07 9.10
CA LYS A 277 -6.85 2.21 9.98
C LYS A 277 -8.05 2.99 9.44
N LEU A 278 -9.09 3.13 10.27
CA LEU A 278 -10.24 3.97 9.95
C LEU A 278 -9.85 5.44 10.11
N LEU A 279 -10.02 6.24 9.07
CA LEU A 279 -9.70 7.66 9.07
C LEU A 279 -10.91 8.52 9.38
N GLY A 280 -12.08 8.10 8.90
CA GLY A 280 -13.32 8.85 9.08
C GLY A 280 -14.38 8.41 8.08
N LYS A 281 -15.35 9.29 7.83
CA LYS A 281 -16.48 9.02 6.94
C LYS A 281 -16.74 10.22 6.03
N ILE A 282 -17.02 9.94 4.77
CA ILE A 282 -17.44 10.91 3.74
C ILE A 282 -18.87 10.62 3.29
N GLY A 283 -19.44 11.51 2.50
CA GLY A 283 -20.75 11.32 1.86
C GLY A 283 -20.79 10.06 0.99
N GLN A 284 -21.97 9.43 0.92
CA GLN A 284 -22.14 8.23 0.11
C GLN A 284 -21.95 8.49 -1.39
N ASP A 285 -22.27 9.71 -1.83
CA ASP A 285 -22.12 10.25 -3.18
C ASP A 285 -20.72 10.82 -3.49
N GLU A 286 -19.88 10.99 -2.46
CA GLU A 286 -18.50 11.43 -2.65
C GLU A 286 -17.60 10.27 -3.11
N ASP A 287 -16.36 10.55 -3.47
CA ASP A 287 -15.33 9.51 -3.62
C ASP A 287 -13.99 10.00 -3.09
N LEU A 288 -12.91 9.27 -3.35
CA LEU A 288 -11.62 9.55 -2.73
C LEU A 288 -10.90 10.81 -3.22
N LEU A 289 -11.37 11.50 -4.27
CA LEU A 289 -10.86 12.84 -4.63
C LEU A 289 -11.77 13.96 -4.14
N SER A 290 -12.80 13.67 -3.33
CA SER A 290 -13.55 14.75 -2.69
C SER A 290 -12.67 15.50 -1.68
N PRO A 291 -12.91 16.80 -1.43
CA PRO A 291 -12.14 17.56 -0.45
C PRO A 291 -12.13 16.90 0.94
N ALA A 292 -13.26 16.32 1.36
CA ALA A 292 -13.36 15.61 2.64
C ALA A 292 -12.48 14.36 2.66
N ALA A 293 -12.48 13.56 1.58
CA ALA A 293 -11.66 12.37 1.48
C ALA A 293 -10.16 12.69 1.46
N LEU A 294 -9.77 13.72 0.71
CA LEU A 294 -8.38 14.18 0.64
C LEU A 294 -7.87 14.68 1.99
N GLN A 295 -8.70 15.37 2.77
CA GLN A 295 -8.37 15.82 4.13
C GLN A 295 -8.28 14.68 5.15
N LEU A 296 -9.05 13.61 4.96
CA LEU A 296 -8.95 12.41 5.80
C LEU A 296 -7.72 11.57 5.43
N GLY A 297 -7.34 11.53 4.16
CA GLY A 297 -6.27 10.67 3.63
C GLY A 297 -4.92 11.37 3.44
N PRO A 298 -4.54 11.72 2.20
CA PRO A 298 -3.18 12.14 1.87
C PRO A 298 -2.79 13.57 2.31
N LEU A 299 -3.73 14.54 2.38
CA LEU A 299 -3.37 15.94 2.68
C LEU A 299 -2.67 16.12 4.04
N PRO A 300 -3.09 15.47 5.14
CA PRO A 300 -2.36 15.53 6.41
C PRO A 300 -0.88 15.15 6.34
N TYR A 301 -0.49 14.23 5.44
CA TYR A 301 0.91 13.86 5.25
C TYR A 301 1.71 15.02 4.62
N ILE A 302 1.10 15.67 3.63
CA ILE A 302 1.70 16.79 2.90
C ILE A 302 1.81 18.03 3.79
N GLU A 303 0.73 18.37 4.50
CA GLU A 303 0.69 19.49 5.45
C GLU A 303 1.76 19.35 6.52
N ARG A 304 1.93 18.14 7.07
CA ARG A 304 2.96 17.86 8.09
C ARG A 304 4.37 17.93 7.52
N GLN A 305 4.59 17.42 6.31
CA GLN A 305 5.89 17.56 5.67
C GLN A 305 6.23 19.05 5.44
N ALA A 306 5.25 19.86 5.04
CA ALA A 306 5.42 21.30 4.89
C ALA A 306 5.76 21.97 6.24
N ALA A 307 5.03 21.67 7.31
CA ALA A 307 5.29 22.21 8.64
C ALA A 307 6.69 21.85 9.16
N ARG A 308 7.13 20.59 8.98
CA ARG A 308 8.47 20.16 9.42
C ARG A 308 9.60 20.85 8.65
N LYS A 309 9.39 21.21 7.38
CA LYS A 309 10.34 22.02 6.63
C LYS A 309 10.53 23.39 7.26
N GLU A 310 9.44 24.02 7.72
CA GLU A 310 9.51 25.30 8.40
C GLU A 310 10.35 25.20 9.69
N GLU A 311 10.18 24.12 10.47
CA GLU A 311 10.97 23.85 11.67
C GLU A 311 12.47 23.66 11.36
N ILE A 312 12.82 22.79 10.40
CA ILE A 312 14.23 22.56 10.00
C ILE A 312 14.86 23.84 9.46
N SER A 313 14.09 24.64 8.72
CA SER A 313 14.54 25.95 8.25
C SER A 313 14.85 26.91 9.40
N MET A 314 14.05 26.89 10.47
CA MET A 314 14.27 27.72 11.66
C MET A 314 15.48 27.26 12.49
N GLU A 315 15.80 25.96 12.47
CA GLU A 315 16.96 25.38 13.16
C GLU A 315 18.29 25.52 12.37
N GLY A 316 18.26 26.15 11.19
CA GLY A 316 19.45 26.37 10.37
C GLY A 316 19.91 25.15 9.55
N GLY A 317 19.05 24.15 9.39
CA GLY A 317 19.30 22.98 8.54
C GLY A 317 19.19 23.28 7.04
N THR A 318 19.74 22.39 6.20
CA THR A 318 19.56 22.49 4.74
C THR A 318 18.16 22.00 4.35
N VAL A 319 17.34 22.89 3.79
CA VAL A 319 15.97 22.57 3.34
C VAL A 319 15.99 22.13 1.88
N VAL A 320 15.51 20.91 1.59
CA VAL A 320 15.18 20.49 0.23
C VAL A 320 13.80 21.04 -0.15
N ASN A 321 13.73 21.80 -1.25
CA ASN A 321 12.58 22.64 -1.59
C ASN A 321 11.32 21.88 -2.06
N ALA A 322 11.41 20.62 -2.53
CA ALA A 322 10.26 19.89 -3.08
C ALA A 322 9.51 19.11 -1.99
N VAL A 323 8.18 19.22 -1.92
CA VAL A 323 7.35 18.25 -1.18
C VAL A 323 7.37 17.01 -2.07
N GLU A 324 8.10 15.98 -1.66
CA GLU A 324 8.30 14.78 -2.46
C GLU A 324 7.15 13.81 -2.22
N PHE A 325 6.14 13.84 -3.09
CA PHE A 325 5.08 12.84 -3.09
C PHE A 325 4.67 12.51 -4.52
N SER A 326 4.01 11.37 -4.68
CA SER A 326 3.31 10.99 -5.90
C SER A 326 1.99 10.31 -5.51
N CYS A 327 0.97 10.42 -6.34
CA CYS A 327 -0.30 9.76 -6.10
C CYS A 327 -0.85 9.23 -7.41
N THR A 328 -1.22 7.96 -7.43
CA THR A 328 -1.97 7.36 -8.52
C THR A 328 -3.36 6.97 -8.05
N VAL A 329 -4.34 6.99 -8.94
CA VAL A 329 -5.74 6.76 -8.62
C VAL A 329 -6.23 5.56 -9.40
N LEU A 330 -6.77 4.55 -8.69
CA LEU A 330 -7.49 3.47 -9.33
C LEU A 330 -8.88 3.98 -9.72
N ALA A 331 -9.16 4.00 -11.02
CA ALA A 331 -10.41 4.51 -11.58
C ALA A 331 -10.78 3.74 -12.86
N PRO A 332 -11.96 4.00 -13.47
CA PRO A 332 -12.29 3.43 -14.77
C PRO A 332 -11.20 3.64 -15.81
N SER A 333 -10.96 2.62 -16.62
CA SER A 333 -10.15 2.77 -17.84
C SER A 333 -10.90 3.64 -18.85
N GLU A 334 -10.16 4.47 -19.59
CA GLU A 334 -10.71 5.30 -20.69
C GLU A 334 -11.31 4.45 -21.83
#